data_AF-A0A2W5B017-F1
#
_entry.id   AF-A0A2W5B017-F1
#
_cell.length_a   1.000
_cell.length_b   1.000
_cell.length_c   1.000
_cell.angle_alpha   90.00
_cell.angle_beta   90.00
_cell.angle_gamma   90.00
#
_symmetry.space_group_name_H-M   'P 1'
#
loop_
_entity.id
_entity.type
_entity.pdbx_description
1 polymer ?
#
loop_
_entity_poly.entity_id
_entity_poly.type
_entity_poly.pdbx_seq_one_letter_code
_entity_poly.pdbx_strand_id
1 'polypeptide(L)'
;MSLHESLTDLSELAARCHSPAHARGVLEEAQSLIRNATEHRADGVELAAWFSRIVTDVVRSPGLSSPVRLTGPAARGDLLPSMRITWLGHAEQLVSVFTDAGLRCEAVEETASTRADAGLPLGAGGEDELYADALAKRPAPLQLVDGLPDRTAQVAVRPSLLAPVSALARWAAPAPRPTPDRLAIGVERELLTASEAEGLTLAWGTGVALELGRWHDGVDKHSVTLTDLAPLDRTAYGSACRTVSAAVESIIARHGSVVGKS
;
A
#
# COMPACT_ATOMS: atom_id res chain seq x y z
N MET A 1 4.30 -19.45 5.38
CA MET A 1 3.86 -20.77 4.84
C MET A 1 4.40 -20.91 3.41
N SER A 2 4.50 -22.12 2.84
CA SER A 2 4.84 -22.23 1.41
C SER A 2 3.67 -21.66 0.60
N LEU A 3 3.97 -20.80 -0.37
CA LEU A 3 2.96 -20.37 -1.35
C LEU A 3 2.43 -21.60 -2.10
N HIS A 4 1.17 -21.54 -2.53
CA HIS A 4 0.57 -22.58 -3.37
C HIS A 4 1.38 -22.75 -4.67
N GLU A 5 1.44 -23.97 -5.21
CA GLU A 5 2.26 -24.31 -6.38
C GLU A 5 2.01 -23.37 -7.57
N SER A 6 0.74 -23.10 -7.89
CA SER A 6 0.36 -22.17 -8.96
C SER A 6 0.89 -20.74 -8.80
N LEU A 7 1.02 -20.23 -7.57
CA LEU A 7 1.61 -18.91 -7.31
C LEU A 7 3.12 -18.94 -7.56
N THR A 8 3.76 -20.06 -7.27
CA THR A 8 5.20 -20.27 -7.50
C THR A 8 5.48 -20.37 -9.00
N ASP A 9 4.71 -21.18 -9.72
CA ASP A 9 4.84 -21.36 -11.17
C ASP A 9 4.69 -20.04 -11.93
N LEU A 10 3.66 -19.25 -11.58
CA LEU A 10 3.45 -17.95 -12.22
C LEU A 10 4.60 -16.96 -11.91
N SER A 11 5.20 -17.05 -10.72
CA SER A 11 6.36 -16.21 -10.36
C SER A 11 7.57 -16.50 -11.25
N GLU A 12 7.80 -17.78 -11.60
CA GLU A 12 8.88 -18.14 -12.50
C GLU A 12 8.64 -17.64 -13.93
N LEU A 13 7.38 -17.66 -14.38
CA LEU A 13 6.97 -17.16 -15.69
C LEU A 13 7.06 -15.65 -15.81
N ALA A 14 6.71 -14.90 -14.75
CA ALA A 14 6.68 -13.44 -14.74
C ALA A 14 8.00 -12.80 -15.16
N ALA A 15 9.13 -13.33 -14.69
CA ALA A 15 10.46 -12.82 -15.04
C ALA A 15 10.88 -13.14 -16.49
N ARG A 16 10.16 -14.04 -17.16
CA ARG A 16 10.50 -14.60 -18.48
C ARG A 16 9.49 -14.21 -19.56
N CYS A 17 8.63 -13.21 -19.33
CA CYS A 17 7.75 -12.73 -20.40
C CYS A 17 8.58 -12.26 -21.59
N HIS A 18 8.20 -12.67 -22.80
CA HIS A 18 8.94 -12.40 -24.05
C HIS A 18 8.23 -11.39 -24.97
N SER A 19 7.04 -10.94 -24.61
CA SER A 19 6.29 -9.93 -25.34
C SER A 19 5.32 -9.18 -24.42
N PRO A 20 4.83 -7.99 -24.81
CA PRO A 20 3.81 -7.26 -24.07
C PRO A 20 2.51 -8.06 -23.89
N ALA A 21 2.12 -8.86 -24.89
CA ALA A 21 0.94 -9.71 -24.80
C ALA A 21 1.10 -10.83 -23.77
N HIS A 22 2.29 -11.43 -23.67
CA HIS A 22 2.60 -12.42 -22.63
C HIS A 22 2.59 -11.77 -21.25
N ALA A 23 3.21 -10.59 -21.10
CA ALA A 23 3.17 -9.82 -19.85
C ALA A 23 1.74 -9.52 -19.39
N ARG A 24 0.87 -9.08 -20.31
CA ARG A 24 -0.56 -8.87 -20.04
C ARG A 24 -1.24 -10.14 -19.52
N GLY A 25 -1.05 -11.28 -20.19
CA GLY A 25 -1.63 -12.55 -19.77
C GLY A 25 -1.18 -13.00 -18.38
N VAL A 26 0.10 -12.79 -18.02
CA VAL A 26 0.60 -13.07 -16.67
C VAL A 26 -0.07 -12.20 -15.62
N LEU A 27 -0.30 -10.91 -15.91
CA LEU A 27 -0.97 -9.99 -14.99
C LEU A 27 -2.47 -10.31 -14.81
N GLU A 28 -3.14 -10.77 -15.87
CA GLU A 28 -4.53 -11.26 -15.80
C GLU A 28 -4.61 -12.53 -14.94
N GLU A 29 -3.74 -13.51 -15.18
CA GLU A 29 -3.67 -14.74 -14.40
C GLU A 29 -3.32 -14.47 -12.94
N ALA A 30 -2.41 -13.52 -12.67
CA ALA A 30 -2.04 -13.16 -11.32
C ALA A 30 -3.23 -12.64 -10.49
N GLN A 31 -4.12 -11.87 -11.12
CA GLN A 31 -5.35 -11.41 -10.50
C GLN A 31 -6.31 -12.58 -10.22
N SER A 32 -6.45 -13.53 -11.14
CA SER A 32 -7.24 -14.75 -10.92
C SER A 32 -6.71 -15.56 -9.72
N LEU A 33 -5.39 -15.73 -9.62
CA LEU A 33 -4.77 -16.47 -8.50
C LEU A 33 -4.93 -15.77 -7.15
N ILE A 34 -4.82 -14.44 -7.08
CA ILE A 34 -5.07 -13.71 -5.83
C ILE A 34 -6.52 -13.88 -5.40
N ARG A 35 -7.46 -13.82 -6.34
CA ARG A 35 -8.88 -14.02 -6.05
C ARG A 35 -9.10 -15.39 -5.40
N ASN A 36 -8.60 -16.45 -6.03
CA ASN A 36 -8.68 -17.81 -5.48
C ASN A 36 -7.99 -17.93 -4.11
N ALA A 37 -6.80 -17.35 -3.94
CA ALA A 37 -6.10 -17.39 -2.66
C ALA A 37 -6.85 -16.62 -1.55
N THR A 38 -7.54 -15.54 -1.91
CA THR A 38 -8.40 -14.77 -1.01
C THR A 38 -9.61 -15.58 -0.57
N GLU A 39 -10.25 -16.33 -1.48
CA GLU A 39 -11.35 -17.26 -1.15
C GLU A 39 -10.90 -18.30 -0.10
N HIS A 40 -9.65 -18.76 -0.19
CA HIS A 40 -9.03 -19.70 0.75
C HIS A 40 -8.42 -19.04 2.01
N ARG A 41 -8.69 -17.75 2.24
CA ARG A 41 -8.24 -16.99 3.42
C ARG A 41 -6.71 -16.97 3.61
N ALA A 42 -5.96 -16.92 2.50
CA ALA A 42 -4.52 -16.66 2.57
C ALA A 42 -4.23 -15.27 3.18
N ASP A 43 -3.02 -15.09 3.70
CA ASP A 43 -2.62 -13.84 4.34
C ASP A 43 -2.51 -12.70 3.30
N GLY A 44 -3.24 -11.61 3.53
CA GLY A 44 -3.31 -10.50 2.58
C GLY A 44 -1.98 -9.75 2.39
N VAL A 45 -1.12 -9.71 3.41
CA VAL A 45 0.21 -9.07 3.31
C VAL A 45 1.15 -9.95 2.49
N GLU A 46 1.13 -11.27 2.70
CA GLU A 46 1.87 -12.22 1.86
C GLU A 46 1.41 -12.14 0.39
N LEU A 47 0.10 -12.04 0.13
CA LEU A 47 -0.44 -11.88 -1.23
C LEU A 47 -0.03 -10.54 -1.88
N ALA A 48 -0.01 -9.45 -1.11
CA ALA A 48 0.45 -8.15 -1.61
C ALA A 48 1.94 -8.17 -2.00
N ALA A 49 2.78 -8.82 -1.18
CA ALA A 49 4.20 -9.02 -1.46
C ALA A 49 4.41 -9.86 -2.72
N TRP A 50 3.66 -10.96 -2.84
CA TRP A 50 3.68 -11.80 -4.04
C TRP A 50 3.28 -11.03 -5.30
N PHE A 51 2.17 -10.28 -5.25
CA PHE A 51 1.70 -9.53 -6.42
C PHE A 51 2.66 -8.42 -6.85
N SER A 52 3.25 -7.73 -5.87
CA SER A 52 4.29 -6.72 -6.11
C SER A 52 5.50 -7.30 -6.83
N ARG A 53 5.88 -8.53 -6.47
CA ARG A 53 6.96 -9.26 -7.13
C ARG A 53 6.59 -9.60 -8.57
N ILE A 54 5.38 -10.12 -8.82
CA ILE A 54 4.90 -10.38 -10.18
C ILE A 54 4.99 -9.12 -11.04
N VAL A 55 4.49 -7.99 -10.56
CA VAL A 55 4.54 -6.72 -11.29
C VAL A 55 5.99 -6.28 -11.55
N THR A 56 6.87 -6.42 -10.56
CA THR A 56 8.29 -6.08 -10.69
C THR A 56 8.98 -6.95 -11.74
N ASP A 57 8.76 -8.27 -11.68
CA ASP A 57 9.35 -9.26 -12.59
C ASP A 57 8.84 -9.05 -14.02
N VAL A 58 7.54 -8.78 -14.19
CA VAL A 58 6.95 -8.45 -15.50
C VAL A 58 7.58 -7.18 -16.09
N VAL A 59 7.70 -6.09 -15.32
CA VAL A 59 8.29 -4.82 -15.79
C VAL A 59 9.74 -5.01 -16.24
N ARG A 60 10.49 -5.90 -15.60
CA ARG A 60 11.90 -6.20 -15.91
C ARG A 60 12.09 -7.33 -16.92
N SER A 61 11.03 -8.04 -17.27
CA SER A 61 11.08 -9.16 -18.21
C SER A 61 11.60 -8.74 -19.59
N PRO A 62 12.18 -9.67 -20.38
CA PRO A 62 12.67 -9.36 -21.74
C PRO A 62 11.63 -8.73 -22.66
N GLY A 63 10.35 -9.06 -22.49
CA GLY A 63 9.25 -8.59 -23.32
C GLY A 63 8.88 -7.12 -23.12
N LEU A 64 9.24 -6.53 -21.97
CA LEU A 64 9.02 -5.12 -21.67
C LEU A 64 10.33 -4.33 -21.53
N SER A 65 11.33 -4.92 -20.85
CA SER A 65 12.66 -4.35 -20.60
C SER A 65 12.62 -2.87 -20.20
N SER A 66 11.64 -2.50 -19.37
CA SER A 66 11.36 -1.08 -19.13
C SER A 66 12.46 -0.45 -18.27
N PRO A 67 12.96 0.75 -18.63
CA PRO A 67 13.99 1.45 -17.85
C PRO A 67 13.43 2.17 -16.62
N VAL A 68 12.09 2.23 -16.47
CA VAL A 68 11.46 2.99 -15.38
C VAL A 68 11.86 2.46 -14.02
N ARG A 69 11.74 3.31 -13.01
CA ARG A 69 11.90 2.89 -11.63
C ARG A 69 10.54 2.85 -10.95
N LEU A 70 10.09 1.64 -10.61
CA LEU A 70 8.87 1.46 -9.81
C LEU A 70 8.99 2.26 -8.51
N THR A 71 7.86 2.81 -8.08
CA THR A 71 7.70 3.48 -6.80
C THR A 71 6.34 3.10 -6.19
N GLY A 72 5.97 3.69 -5.06
CA GLY A 72 4.70 3.40 -4.41
C GLY A 72 4.57 1.94 -3.95
N PRO A 73 3.34 1.40 -3.87
CA PRO A 73 3.09 0.06 -3.33
C PRO A 73 3.84 -1.06 -4.04
N ALA A 74 3.99 -0.98 -5.37
CA ALA A 74 4.68 -1.98 -6.17
C ALA A 74 6.16 -2.12 -5.77
N ALA A 75 6.87 -1.00 -5.62
CA ALA A 75 8.28 -1.01 -5.25
C ALA A 75 8.53 -1.43 -3.79
N ARG A 76 7.53 -1.24 -2.92
CA ARG A 76 7.63 -1.61 -1.50
C ARG A 76 7.30 -3.06 -1.21
N GLY A 77 6.61 -3.79 -2.10
CA GLY A 77 6.09 -5.11 -1.77
C GLY A 77 4.69 -5.08 -1.13
N ASP A 78 3.93 -4.00 -1.34
CA ASP A 78 2.65 -3.74 -0.67
C ASP A 78 1.47 -3.63 -1.67
N LEU A 79 1.67 -3.97 -2.93
CA LEU A 79 0.70 -3.77 -4.01
C LEU A 79 -0.47 -4.75 -3.92
N LEU A 80 -1.68 -4.21 -3.91
CA LEU A 80 -2.91 -4.95 -4.21
C LEU A 80 -3.38 -4.65 -5.64
N PRO A 81 -4.14 -5.57 -6.28
CA PRO A 81 -4.69 -5.33 -7.63
C PRO A 81 -5.55 -4.07 -7.74
N SER A 82 -6.24 -3.68 -6.67
CA SER A 82 -6.99 -2.43 -6.66
C SER A 82 -6.08 -1.20 -6.59
N MET A 83 -4.85 -1.30 -6.10
CA MET A 83 -3.96 -0.15 -5.97
C MET A 83 -3.39 0.28 -7.32
N ARG A 84 -2.89 1.52 -7.35
CA ARG A 84 -2.24 2.06 -8.54
C ARG A 84 -0.77 1.65 -8.58
N ILE A 85 -0.33 1.15 -9.72
CA ILE A 85 1.08 0.89 -10.03
C ILE A 85 1.72 2.21 -10.48
N THR A 86 2.78 2.63 -9.82
CA THR A 86 3.42 3.92 -10.09
C THR A 86 4.91 3.76 -10.39
N TRP A 87 5.45 4.65 -11.22
CA TRP A 87 6.87 4.67 -11.57
C TRP A 87 7.38 6.08 -11.89
N LEU A 88 8.69 6.23 -11.81
CA LEU A 88 9.44 7.40 -12.27
C LEU A 88 10.02 7.11 -13.67
N GLY A 89 9.91 8.10 -14.56
CA GLY A 89 10.37 8.04 -15.95
C GLY A 89 9.26 7.73 -16.97
N HIS A 90 9.62 7.72 -18.25
CA HIS A 90 8.67 7.55 -19.36
C HIS A 90 8.59 6.09 -19.82
N ALA A 91 7.37 5.54 -19.91
CA ALA A 91 7.12 4.23 -20.53
C ALA A 91 5.66 4.06 -20.96
N GLU A 92 5.34 4.53 -22.17
CA GLU A 92 3.99 4.41 -22.75
C GLU A 92 3.52 2.97 -22.88
N GLN A 93 4.41 2.03 -23.23
CA GLN A 93 4.08 0.62 -23.35
C GLN A 93 3.60 0.01 -22.02
N LEU A 94 4.10 0.48 -20.88
CA LEU A 94 3.63 -0.01 -19.58
C LEU A 94 2.19 0.41 -19.31
N VAL A 95 1.81 1.63 -19.74
CA VAL A 95 0.44 2.11 -19.59
C VAL A 95 -0.51 1.16 -20.29
N SER A 96 -0.28 0.86 -21.58
CA SER A 96 -1.16 -0.05 -22.33
C SER A 96 -1.21 -1.45 -21.71
N VAL A 97 -0.06 -2.02 -21.35
CA VAL A 97 -0.01 -3.38 -20.78
C VAL A 97 -0.79 -3.49 -19.47
N PHE A 98 -0.63 -2.51 -18.57
CA PHE A 98 -1.36 -2.52 -17.30
C PHE A 98 -2.84 -2.22 -17.48
N THR A 99 -3.21 -1.23 -18.30
CA THR A 99 -4.62 -0.90 -18.52
C THR A 99 -5.38 -2.02 -19.20
N ASP A 100 -4.75 -2.69 -20.17
CA ASP A 100 -5.35 -3.82 -20.89
C ASP A 100 -5.49 -5.05 -19.99
N ALA A 101 -4.67 -5.18 -18.94
CA ALA A 101 -4.83 -6.18 -17.88
C ALA A 101 -5.85 -5.75 -16.79
N GLY A 102 -6.51 -4.61 -16.94
CA GLY A 102 -7.49 -4.09 -15.97
C GLY A 102 -6.88 -3.43 -14.73
N LEU A 103 -5.57 -3.20 -14.71
CA LEU A 103 -4.85 -2.59 -13.59
C LEU A 103 -4.77 -1.07 -13.73
N ARG A 104 -4.74 -0.38 -12.58
CA ARG A 104 -4.56 1.07 -12.53
C ARG A 104 -3.07 1.39 -12.53
N CYS A 105 -2.64 2.32 -13.36
CA CYS A 105 -1.25 2.75 -13.39
C CYS A 105 -1.11 4.24 -13.71
N GLU A 106 0.02 4.84 -13.33
CA GLU A 106 0.43 6.16 -13.81
C GLU A 106 1.94 6.37 -13.63
N ALA A 107 2.55 7.18 -14.51
CA ALA A 107 3.84 7.80 -14.22
C ALA A 107 3.61 8.92 -13.20
N VAL A 108 4.51 9.07 -12.23
CA VAL A 108 4.40 10.08 -11.17
C VAL A 108 5.60 11.02 -11.19
N GLU A 109 5.38 12.22 -10.66
CA GLU A 109 6.43 13.20 -10.43
C GLU A 109 7.42 12.74 -9.35
N GLU A 110 8.64 13.25 -9.45
CA GLU A 110 9.68 12.99 -8.49
C GLU A 110 9.50 13.87 -7.24
N THR A 111 9.27 13.23 -6.09
CA THR A 111 9.12 13.85 -4.77
C THR A 111 9.93 13.05 -3.75
N ALA A 112 10.15 13.57 -2.54
CA ALA A 112 10.82 12.80 -1.49
C ALA A 112 10.13 11.43 -1.25
N SER A 113 8.79 11.37 -1.33
CA SER A 113 8.05 10.13 -1.12
C SER A 113 8.24 9.12 -2.24
N THR A 114 8.18 9.56 -3.51
CA THR A 114 8.39 8.68 -4.66
C THR A 114 9.85 8.25 -4.78
N ARG A 115 10.81 9.10 -4.41
CA ARG A 115 12.24 8.75 -4.32
C ARG A 115 12.53 7.70 -3.24
N ALA A 116 11.99 7.88 -2.04
CA ALA A 116 12.16 6.92 -0.94
C ALA A 116 11.67 5.52 -1.34
N ASP A 117 10.47 5.45 -1.93
CA ASP A 117 9.85 4.21 -2.37
C ASP A 117 10.57 3.61 -3.59
N ALA A 118 11.25 4.41 -4.40
CA ALA A 118 12.09 3.99 -5.51
C ALA A 118 13.52 3.57 -5.08
N GLY A 119 13.89 3.74 -3.82
CA GLY A 119 15.25 3.54 -3.33
C GLY A 119 16.26 4.53 -3.92
N LEU A 120 15.82 5.74 -4.20
CA LEU A 120 16.67 6.85 -4.62
C LEU A 120 17.03 7.72 -3.40
N PRO A 121 18.21 8.37 -3.37
CA PRO A 121 18.61 9.23 -2.26
C PRO A 121 17.61 10.38 -2.06
N LEU A 122 17.24 10.74 -0.83
CA LEU A 122 16.22 11.77 -0.61
C LEU A 122 16.63 13.18 -1.04
N GLY A 123 17.92 13.49 -0.97
CA GLY A 123 18.42 14.87 -1.11
C GLY A 123 18.32 15.66 0.20
N ALA A 124 18.79 16.91 0.19
CA ALA A 124 18.76 17.77 1.37
C ALA A 124 17.31 18.13 1.74
N GLY A 125 16.95 18.02 3.03
CA GLY A 125 15.60 18.31 3.52
C GLY A 125 14.55 17.23 3.26
N GLY A 126 14.90 16.15 2.54
CA GLY A 126 13.93 15.13 2.17
C GLY A 126 13.35 14.35 3.36
N GLU A 127 14.08 14.18 4.47
CA GLU A 127 13.52 13.58 5.69
C GLU A 127 12.43 14.46 6.32
N ASP A 128 12.62 15.79 6.33
CA ASP A 128 11.62 16.75 6.82
C ASP A 128 10.39 16.78 5.92
N GLU A 129 10.58 16.70 4.60
CA GLU A 129 9.48 16.57 3.63
C GLU A 129 8.68 15.29 3.84
N LEU A 130 9.35 14.16 4.11
CA LEU A 130 8.67 12.90 4.42
C LEU A 130 7.87 12.99 5.72
N TYR A 131 8.41 13.67 6.73
CA TYR A 131 7.68 13.87 7.98
C TYR A 131 6.43 14.74 7.77
N ALA A 132 6.58 15.86 7.06
CA ALA A 132 5.47 16.74 6.70
C ALA A 132 4.40 16.00 5.89
N ASP A 133 4.81 15.17 4.93
CA ASP A 133 3.93 14.33 4.12
C ASP A 133 3.14 13.31 4.97
N ALA A 134 3.79 12.72 5.99
CA ALA A 134 3.14 11.80 6.92
C ALA A 134 2.10 12.52 7.79
N LEU A 135 2.43 13.72 8.31
CA LEU A 135 1.48 14.53 9.10
C LEU A 135 0.29 15.01 8.26
N ALA A 136 0.52 15.38 7.00
CA ALA A 136 -0.53 15.81 6.08
C ALA A 136 -1.54 14.69 5.75
N LYS A 137 -1.14 13.41 5.93
CA LYS A 137 -2.00 12.24 5.73
C LYS A 137 -2.69 11.75 6.99
N ARG A 138 -2.61 12.50 8.09
CA ARG A 138 -3.34 12.21 9.33
C ARG A 138 -4.82 11.87 9.02
N PRO A 139 -5.37 10.77 9.56
CA PRO A 139 -6.78 10.45 9.40
C PRO A 139 -7.69 11.58 9.90
N ALA A 140 -8.83 11.77 9.22
CA ALA A 140 -9.86 12.68 9.70
C ALA A 140 -10.36 12.23 11.09
N PRO A 141 -10.71 13.16 11.99
CA PRO A 141 -11.29 12.81 13.29
C PRO A 141 -12.55 11.97 13.13
N LEU A 142 -12.75 11.01 14.04
CA LEU A 142 -13.96 10.20 14.09
C LEU A 142 -15.18 11.11 14.31
N GLN A 143 -16.15 11.04 13.40
CA GLN A 143 -17.41 11.75 13.55
C GLN A 143 -18.33 11.02 14.54
N LEU A 144 -18.93 11.77 15.46
CA LEU A 144 -19.84 11.27 16.47
C LEU A 144 -21.23 11.88 16.25
N VAL A 145 -22.26 11.04 16.30
CA VAL A 145 -23.68 11.40 16.31
C VAL A 145 -24.29 10.81 17.58
N ASP A 146 -24.88 11.64 18.42
CA ASP A 146 -25.46 11.25 19.72
C ASP A 146 -24.49 10.47 20.63
N GLY A 147 -23.19 10.82 20.59
CA GLY A 147 -22.15 10.17 21.39
C GLY A 147 -21.69 8.80 20.88
N LEU A 148 -22.21 8.35 19.72
CA LEU A 148 -21.79 7.12 19.05
C LEU A 148 -21.10 7.43 17.72
N PRO A 149 -20.21 6.55 17.21
CA PRO A 149 -19.65 6.71 15.88
C PRO A 149 -20.76 6.83 14.82
N ASP A 150 -20.66 7.85 13.96
CA ASP A 150 -21.60 8.03 12.85
C ASP A 150 -21.60 6.80 11.94
N ARG A 151 -22.67 6.02 11.98
CA ARG A 151 -22.78 4.77 11.21
C ARG A 151 -22.95 5.01 9.70
N THR A 152 -23.30 6.23 9.31
CA THR A 152 -23.42 6.63 7.90
C THR A 152 -22.11 7.18 7.35
N ALA A 153 -21.08 7.33 8.19
CA ALA A 153 -19.77 7.77 7.77
C ALA A 153 -19.21 6.83 6.69
N GLN A 154 -18.64 7.44 5.65
CA GLN A 154 -17.97 6.71 4.59
C GLN A 154 -16.73 5.99 5.12
N VAL A 155 -16.60 4.73 4.75
CA VAL A 155 -15.41 3.93 5.00
C VAL A 155 -14.41 4.25 3.91
N ALA A 156 -13.28 4.81 4.32
CA ALA A 156 -12.22 5.23 3.43
C ALA A 156 -10.92 4.53 3.83
N VAL A 157 -10.83 3.22 3.56
CA VAL A 157 -9.71 2.35 3.97
C VAL A 157 -8.35 2.94 3.59
N ARG A 158 -8.20 3.39 2.35
CA ARG A 158 -6.94 3.96 1.85
C ARG A 158 -6.53 5.24 2.60
N PRO A 159 -7.32 6.32 2.62
CA PRO A 159 -6.91 7.55 3.30
C PRO A 159 -6.94 7.45 4.83
N SER A 160 -7.71 6.53 5.42
CA SER A 160 -7.79 6.39 6.89
C SER A 160 -6.78 5.43 7.49
N LEU A 161 -6.33 4.41 6.73
CA LEU A 161 -5.41 3.37 7.22
C LEU A 161 -4.14 3.29 6.38
N LEU A 162 -4.25 2.97 5.08
CA LEU A 162 -3.07 2.60 4.29
C LEU A 162 -2.15 3.79 3.99
N ALA A 163 -2.70 4.90 3.52
CA ALA A 163 -1.93 6.11 3.23
C ALA A 163 -1.20 6.68 4.47
N PRO A 164 -1.85 6.90 5.63
CA PRO A 164 -1.17 7.39 6.83
C PRO A 164 -0.10 6.42 7.33
N VAL A 165 -0.40 5.12 7.44
CA VAL A 165 0.55 4.15 7.98
C VAL A 165 1.77 4.01 7.08
N SER A 166 1.58 3.89 5.77
CA SER A 166 2.72 3.81 4.84
C SER A 166 3.55 5.09 4.78
N ALA A 167 2.96 6.26 5.03
CA ALA A 167 3.69 7.52 5.09
C ALA A 167 4.54 7.64 6.36
N LEU A 168 3.99 7.28 7.53
CA LEU A 168 4.75 7.19 8.77
C LEU A 168 5.90 6.19 8.65
N ALA A 169 5.63 5.01 8.09
CA ALA A 169 6.64 3.99 7.86
C ALA A 169 7.74 4.48 6.90
N ARG A 170 7.36 5.19 5.82
CA ARG A 170 8.32 5.78 4.88
C ARG A 170 9.22 6.81 5.53
N TRP A 171 8.66 7.71 6.34
CA TRP A 171 9.45 8.66 7.11
C TRP A 171 10.40 7.94 8.09
N ALA A 172 9.89 6.94 8.81
CA ALA A 172 10.66 6.18 9.78
C ALA A 172 11.81 5.37 9.14
N ALA A 173 11.65 4.88 7.91
CA ALA A 173 12.67 4.16 7.15
C ALA A 173 12.52 4.36 5.63
N PRO A 174 13.19 5.36 5.04
CA PRO A 174 13.02 5.72 3.63
C PRO A 174 13.78 4.79 2.68
N ALA A 175 13.24 3.59 2.44
CA ALA A 175 13.85 2.58 1.58
C ALA A 175 12.79 1.66 0.94
N PRO A 176 12.97 1.07 -0.26
CA PRO A 176 11.98 0.27 -0.98
C PRO A 176 11.75 -1.08 -0.30
N ARG A 177 10.96 -1.08 0.78
CA ARG A 177 10.72 -2.22 1.66
C ARG A 177 9.25 -2.23 2.12
N PRO A 178 8.72 -3.40 2.53
CA PRO A 178 7.35 -3.50 3.01
C PRO A 178 7.07 -2.56 4.17
N THR A 179 5.83 -2.10 4.26
CA THR A 179 5.42 -1.16 5.32
C THR A 179 5.71 -1.70 6.73
N PRO A 180 5.43 -2.97 7.09
CA PRO A 180 5.80 -3.53 8.40
C PRO A 180 7.30 -3.49 8.71
N ASP A 181 8.15 -3.84 7.74
CA ASP A 181 9.62 -3.82 7.91
C ASP A 181 10.12 -2.41 8.22
N ARG A 182 9.56 -1.40 7.54
CA ARG A 182 9.90 0.00 7.77
C ARG A 182 9.49 0.47 9.17
N LEU A 183 8.34 0.02 9.67
CA LEU A 183 7.91 0.32 11.04
C LEU A 183 8.87 -0.30 12.07
N ALA A 184 9.31 -1.55 11.85
CA ALA A 184 10.28 -2.22 12.72
C ALA A 184 11.62 -1.46 12.76
N ILE A 185 12.14 -1.05 11.59
CA ILE A 185 13.36 -0.21 11.51
C ILE A 185 13.14 1.14 12.20
N GLY A 186 11.92 1.69 12.13
CA GLY A 186 11.55 2.91 12.85
C GLY A 186 11.73 2.81 14.37
N VAL A 187 11.53 1.61 14.94
CA VAL A 187 11.81 1.32 16.35
C VAL A 187 13.31 1.27 16.61
N GLU A 188 14.08 0.59 15.74
CA GLU A 188 15.54 0.51 15.84
C GLU A 188 16.20 1.90 15.75
N ARG A 189 15.60 2.82 15.00
CA ARG A 189 16.01 4.23 14.88
C ARG A 189 15.46 5.14 15.99
N GLU A 190 14.71 4.61 16.95
CA GLU A 190 14.06 5.35 18.05
C GLU A 190 13.05 6.42 17.60
N LEU A 191 12.66 6.42 16.32
CA LEU A 191 11.63 7.30 15.79
C LEU A 191 10.24 6.85 16.24
N LEU A 192 10.03 5.54 16.34
CA LEU A 192 8.80 4.91 16.81
C LEU A 192 9.05 4.17 18.12
N THR A 193 8.05 4.13 18.99
CA THR A 193 8.01 3.18 20.10
C THR A 193 7.56 1.81 19.59
N ALA A 194 7.90 0.74 20.32
CA ALA A 194 7.44 -0.62 19.99
C ALA A 194 5.91 -0.69 19.91
N SER A 195 5.19 -0.05 20.84
CA SER A 195 3.72 -0.04 20.87
C SER A 195 3.11 0.69 19.67
N GLU A 196 3.70 1.82 19.24
CA GLU A 196 3.26 2.51 18.01
C GLU A 196 3.47 1.63 16.78
N ALA A 197 4.65 1.01 16.64
CA ALA A 197 4.95 0.16 15.48
C ALA A 197 4.06 -1.08 15.41
N GLU A 198 3.80 -1.75 16.54
CA GLU A 198 2.88 -2.89 16.63
C GLU A 198 1.45 -2.49 16.26
N GLY A 199 0.95 -1.39 16.83
CA GLY A 199 -0.38 -0.87 16.54
C GLY A 199 -0.56 -0.48 15.06
N LEU A 200 0.44 0.20 14.49
CA LEU A 200 0.46 0.59 13.09
C LEU A 200 0.53 -0.64 12.17
N THR A 201 1.30 -1.68 12.53
CA THR A 201 1.40 -2.93 11.77
C THR A 201 0.07 -3.68 11.74
N LEU A 202 -0.63 -3.77 12.89
CA LEU A 202 -1.96 -4.36 12.96
C LEU A 202 -3.00 -3.58 12.15
N ALA A 203 -2.95 -2.24 12.21
CA ALA A 203 -3.82 -1.37 11.44
C ALA A 203 -3.56 -1.49 9.93
N TRP A 204 -2.29 -1.62 9.52
CA TRP A 204 -1.89 -1.88 8.15
C TRP A 204 -2.47 -3.20 7.63
N GLY A 205 -2.27 -4.30 8.36
CA GLY A 205 -2.83 -5.62 8.00
C GLY A 205 -4.36 -5.59 7.89
N THR A 206 -5.03 -4.88 8.81
CA THR A 206 -6.49 -4.66 8.74
C THR A 206 -6.88 -3.91 7.46
N GLY A 207 -6.16 -2.83 7.12
CA GLY A 207 -6.42 -2.08 5.89
C GLY A 207 -6.20 -2.92 4.63
N VAL A 208 -5.13 -3.74 4.60
CA VAL A 208 -4.83 -4.64 3.49
C VAL A 208 -5.94 -5.67 3.31
N ALA A 209 -6.38 -6.32 4.40
CA ALA A 209 -7.44 -7.31 4.36
C ALA A 209 -8.77 -6.71 3.85
N LEU A 210 -9.16 -5.53 4.35
CA LEU A 210 -10.38 -4.85 3.92
C LEU A 210 -10.32 -4.43 2.45
N GLU A 211 -9.18 -3.89 2.01
CA GLU A 211 -9.01 -3.46 0.62
C GLU A 211 -8.99 -4.65 -0.35
N LEU A 212 -8.33 -5.75 0.04
CA LEU A 212 -8.30 -7.00 -0.73
C LEU A 212 -9.68 -7.64 -0.82
N GLY A 213 -10.41 -7.73 0.30
CA GLY A 213 -11.78 -8.25 0.34
C GLY A 213 -12.73 -7.44 -0.55
N ARG A 214 -12.65 -6.10 -0.50
CA ARG A 214 -13.47 -5.24 -1.37
C ARG A 214 -13.14 -5.42 -2.86
N TRP A 215 -11.88 -5.60 -3.20
CA TRP A 215 -11.47 -5.90 -4.58
C TRP A 215 -11.95 -7.28 -5.02
N HIS A 216 -11.84 -8.28 -4.14
CA HIS A 216 -12.37 -9.62 -4.36
C HIS A 216 -13.88 -9.56 -4.64
N ASP A 217 -14.64 -8.80 -3.87
CA ASP A 217 -16.10 -8.70 -4.05
C ASP A 217 -16.50 -7.77 -5.21
N GLY A 218 -15.55 -7.14 -5.91
CA GLY A 218 -15.81 -6.22 -7.02
C GLY A 218 -16.41 -4.88 -6.60
N VAL A 219 -16.31 -4.52 -5.31
CA VAL A 219 -16.89 -3.30 -4.73
C VAL A 219 -15.86 -2.22 -4.39
N ASP A 220 -14.60 -2.40 -4.79
CA ASP A 220 -13.49 -1.46 -4.51
C ASP A 220 -13.72 -0.06 -5.12
N LYS A 221 -14.54 0.03 -6.18
CA LYS A 221 -14.93 1.29 -6.83
C LYS A 221 -16.19 1.94 -6.25
N HIS A 222 -16.92 1.26 -5.37
CA HIS A 222 -18.15 1.76 -4.79
C HIS A 222 -17.88 2.43 -3.43
N SER A 223 -18.54 3.54 -3.15
CA SER A 223 -18.53 4.11 -1.79
C SER A 223 -19.28 3.16 -0.86
N VAL A 224 -18.69 2.84 0.29
CA VAL A 224 -19.32 2.04 1.33
C VAL A 224 -19.31 2.82 2.64
N THR A 225 -20.35 2.66 3.43
CA THR A 225 -20.49 3.25 4.76
C THR A 225 -20.19 2.22 5.84
N LEU A 226 -20.09 2.66 7.10
CA LEU A 226 -19.83 1.72 8.19
C LEU A 226 -20.93 0.66 8.32
N THR A 227 -22.20 0.97 8.01
CA THR A 227 -23.29 -0.01 8.04
C THR A 227 -23.13 -1.13 7.02
N ASP A 228 -22.48 -0.86 5.90
CA ASP A 228 -22.33 -1.83 4.80
C ASP A 228 -21.26 -2.89 5.09
N LEU A 229 -20.35 -2.63 6.03
CA LEU A 229 -19.36 -3.61 6.48
C LEU A 229 -20.01 -4.69 7.37
N ALA A 230 -19.48 -5.91 7.28
CA ALA A 230 -19.80 -6.95 8.25
C ALA A 230 -19.47 -6.50 9.69
N PRO A 231 -20.19 -6.98 10.72
CA PRO A 231 -19.98 -6.51 12.09
C PRO A 231 -18.54 -6.61 12.62
N LEU A 232 -17.82 -7.68 12.24
CA LEU A 232 -16.42 -7.88 12.59
C LEU A 232 -15.51 -6.86 11.89
N ASP A 233 -15.67 -6.68 10.58
CA ASP A 233 -14.89 -5.74 9.77
C ASP A 233 -15.11 -4.29 10.19
N ARG A 234 -16.36 -3.94 10.54
CA ARG A 234 -16.70 -2.62 11.09
C ARG A 234 -15.94 -2.34 12.39
N THR A 235 -15.88 -3.35 13.27
CA THR A 235 -15.16 -3.26 14.55
C THR A 235 -13.67 -3.15 14.33
N ALA A 236 -13.11 -3.98 13.46
CA ALA A 236 -11.69 -3.98 13.11
C ALA A 236 -11.28 -2.64 12.48
N TYR A 237 -12.03 -2.15 11.49
CA TYR A 237 -11.81 -0.84 10.86
C TYR A 237 -11.85 0.29 11.89
N GLY A 238 -12.90 0.36 12.72
CA GLY A 238 -13.03 1.39 13.74
C GLY A 238 -11.90 1.36 14.78
N SER A 239 -11.45 0.16 15.17
CA SER A 239 -10.30 -0.02 16.06
C SER A 239 -9.01 0.46 15.40
N ALA A 240 -8.73 0.02 14.18
CA ALA A 240 -7.55 0.40 13.42
C ALA A 240 -7.47 1.93 13.22
N CYS A 241 -8.57 2.59 12.87
CA CYS A 241 -8.60 4.06 12.71
C CYS A 241 -8.23 4.79 14.01
N ARG A 242 -8.71 4.31 15.17
CA ARG A 242 -8.34 4.88 16.47
C ARG A 242 -6.85 4.65 16.77
N THR A 243 -6.34 3.45 16.50
CA THR A 243 -4.92 3.11 16.70
C THR A 243 -4.03 4.01 15.85
N VAL A 244 -4.33 4.19 14.56
CA VAL A 244 -3.56 5.09 13.68
C VAL A 244 -3.62 6.53 14.19
N SER A 245 -4.80 7.02 14.57
CA SER A 245 -4.96 8.38 15.09
C SER A 245 -4.16 8.59 16.38
N ALA A 246 -4.20 7.65 17.31
CA ALA A 246 -3.45 7.72 18.57
C ALA A 246 -1.94 7.65 18.34
N ALA A 247 -1.47 6.81 17.40
CA ALA A 247 -0.07 6.74 17.04
C ALA A 247 0.42 8.05 16.42
N VAL A 248 -0.35 8.67 15.52
CA VAL A 248 -0.01 9.98 14.93
C VAL A 248 0.09 11.06 16.02
N GLU A 249 -0.89 11.14 16.93
CA GLU A 249 -0.86 12.11 18.03
C GLU A 249 0.34 11.90 18.96
N SER A 250 0.66 10.65 19.30
CA SER A 250 1.83 10.28 20.10
C SER A 250 3.15 10.68 19.43
N ILE A 251 3.27 10.44 18.11
CA ILE A 251 4.45 10.82 17.33
C ILE A 251 4.60 12.34 17.27
N ILE A 252 3.51 13.08 17.04
CA ILE A 252 3.52 14.56 17.04
C ILE A 252 3.95 15.10 18.40
N ALA A 253 3.46 14.51 19.50
CA ALA A 253 3.82 14.95 20.84
C ALA A 253 5.33 14.77 21.13
N ARG A 254 5.99 13.78 20.52
CA ARG A 254 7.43 13.51 20.71
C ARG A 254 8.33 14.28 19.74
N HIS A 255 7.92 14.40 18.49
CA HIS A 255 8.76 14.95 17.39
C HIS A 255 8.37 16.36 16.95
N GLY A 256 7.27 16.90 17.49
CA GLY A 256 6.76 18.24 17.18
C GLY A 256 5.85 18.28 15.96
N SER A 257 5.13 19.38 15.77
CA SER A 257 4.36 19.63 14.56
C SER A 257 5.21 20.35 13.51
N VAL A 258 5.01 20.01 12.23
CA VAL A 258 5.56 20.81 11.14
C VAL A 258 4.73 22.09 11.03
N VAL A 259 5.22 23.18 11.63
CA VAL A 259 4.68 24.51 11.38
C VAL A 259 5.16 24.93 10.00
N GLY A 260 4.27 24.90 9.01
CA GLY A 260 4.59 25.39 7.67
C GLY A 260 5.13 26.81 7.75
N LYS A 261 6.30 27.06 7.15
CA LYS A 261 6.69 28.43 6.82
C LYS A 261 5.68 28.95 5.80
N SER A 262 4.87 29.90 6.24
CA SER A 262 4.02 30.76 5.41
C SER A 262 4.82 31.45 4.31
#